data_AF-A0A2V2VXL5-F1
#
_entry.id   AF-A0A2V2VXL5-F1
#
_cell.length_a   1.000
_cell.length_b   1.000
_cell.length_c   1.000
_cell.angle_alpha   90.00
_cell.angle_beta   90.00
_cell.angle_gamma   90.00
#
_symmetry.space_group_name_H-M   'P 1'
#
loop_
_entity.id
_entity.type
_entity.pdbx_description
1 polymer ?
#
loop_
_entity_poly.entity_id
_entity_poly.type
_entity_poly.pdbx_seq_one_letter_code
_entity_poly.pdbx_strand_id
1 'polypeptide(L)'
;MQKMLHEFNVNNGVCDLEFDRPDINMNKLIVSSLEGRVRVYDMRTLHPNLGYAYVEERVSNGTVWCTRALPQNREVFMSGGGGELTLCRYRYPPERMLRDPEGVAKGVAGGVEELNRAKLGDQPIHALDWNRAKEGLLVCASFDQSIRVVLVTKLSLLQ
;
A
#
# COMPACT_ATOMS: atom_id res chain seq x y z
N MET A 1 -1.80 -3.89 27.85
CA MET A 1 -0.32 -3.97 27.81
C MET A 1 0.11 -3.93 26.36
N GLN A 2 1.01 -3.03 25.99
CA GLN A 2 1.57 -2.96 24.63
C GLN A 2 2.82 -3.83 24.56
N LYS A 3 2.99 -4.60 23.48
CA LYS A 3 4.16 -5.45 23.24
C LYS A 3 4.66 -5.25 21.82
N MET A 4 5.97 -5.04 21.67
CA MET A 4 6.63 -5.05 20.37
C MET A 4 6.74 -6.49 19.88
N LEU A 5 6.16 -6.79 18.71
CA LEU A 5 6.22 -8.12 18.10
C LEU A 5 7.42 -8.28 17.16
N HIS A 6 7.73 -7.24 16.39
CA HIS A 6 8.82 -7.24 15.43
C HIS A 6 9.23 -5.79 15.11
N GLU A 7 10.49 -5.58 14.74
CA GLU A 7 11.07 -4.29 14.34
C GLU A 7 11.93 -4.51 13.10
N PHE A 8 11.80 -3.64 12.10
CA PHE A 8 12.67 -3.61 10.93
C PHE A 8 12.84 -2.19 10.42
N ASN A 9 14.04 -1.89 9.92
CA ASN A 9 14.37 -0.61 9.31
C ASN A 9 14.00 -0.65 7.81
N VAL A 10 13.27 0.36 7.33
CA VAL A 10 12.86 0.47 5.92
C VAL A 10 13.80 1.32 5.07
N ASN A 11 14.92 1.79 5.63
CA ASN A 11 15.96 2.60 4.98
C ASN A 11 15.45 3.85 4.26
N ASN A 12 14.27 4.35 4.65
CA ASN A 12 13.64 5.56 4.11
C ASN A 12 12.65 6.12 5.14
N GLY A 13 12.27 7.39 5.01
CA GLY A 13 11.29 8.02 5.89
C GLY A 13 9.88 7.45 5.68
N VAL A 14 9.32 6.79 6.70
CA VAL A 14 7.94 6.28 6.69
C VAL A 14 6.96 7.43 6.85
N CYS A 15 5.99 7.52 5.94
CA CYS A 15 4.95 8.56 5.95
C CYS A 15 3.59 8.02 6.43
N ASP A 16 3.26 6.77 6.08
CA ASP A 16 1.97 6.14 6.43
C ASP A 16 2.08 4.61 6.40
N LEU A 17 1.18 3.94 7.14
CA LEU A 17 1.11 2.49 7.26
C LEU A 17 -0.35 2.04 7.12
N GLU A 18 -0.61 1.05 6.25
CA GLU A 18 -1.95 0.52 6.02
C GLU A 18 -1.90 -1.00 5.92
N PHE A 19 -2.61 -1.70 6.81
CA PHE A 19 -2.91 -3.11 6.56
C PHE A 19 -3.95 -3.23 5.46
N ASP A 20 -3.78 -4.19 4.56
CA ASP A 20 -4.71 -4.40 3.45
C ASP A 20 -6.13 -4.73 3.90
N ARG A 21 -6.27 -5.34 5.08
CA ARG A 21 -7.55 -5.60 5.72
C ARG A 21 -7.37 -5.83 7.24
N PRO A 22 -8.03 -5.04 8.12
CA PRO A 22 -7.79 -5.10 9.57
C PRO A 22 -8.53 -6.23 10.31
N ASP A 23 -9.59 -6.80 9.73
CA ASP A 23 -10.45 -7.84 10.35
C ASP A 23 -9.98 -9.27 10.05
N ILE A 24 -8.76 -9.46 9.53
CA ILE A 24 -8.18 -10.77 9.23
C ILE A 24 -6.76 -10.89 9.80
N ASN A 25 -6.26 -12.12 9.87
CA ASN A 25 -4.83 -12.34 10.13
C ASN A 25 -3.98 -11.56 9.12
N MET A 26 -2.92 -10.90 9.62
CA MET A 26 -2.03 -10.03 8.84
C MET A 26 -1.71 -10.66 7.48
N ASN A 27 -2.05 -9.94 6.41
CA ASN A 27 -1.87 -10.44 5.06
C ASN A 27 -0.90 -9.58 4.27
N LYS A 28 -1.18 -8.28 4.13
CA LYS A 28 -0.20 -7.34 3.56
C LYS A 28 -0.14 -6.07 4.40
N LEU A 29 1.06 -5.50 4.50
CA LEU A 29 1.29 -4.17 5.08
C LEU A 29 1.87 -3.27 3.99
N ILE A 30 1.16 -2.19 3.69
CA ILE A 30 1.60 -1.16 2.76
C ILE A 30 2.28 -0.07 3.58
N VAL A 31 3.50 0.29 3.19
CA VAL A 31 4.31 1.34 3.81
C VAL A 31 4.54 2.43 2.78
N SER A 32 3.98 3.61 3.02
CA SER A 32 4.26 4.81 2.23
C SER A 32 5.56 5.45 2.71
N SER A 33 6.39 5.93 1.78
CA SER A 33 7.66 6.55 2.13
C SER A 33 8.02 7.75 1.24
N LEU A 34 9.08 8.46 1.65
CA LEU A 34 9.68 9.52 0.85
C LEU A 34 10.14 9.00 -0.53
N GLU A 35 10.54 9.91 -1.41
CA GLU A 35 11.08 9.59 -2.75
C GLU A 35 10.12 8.82 -3.67
N GLY A 36 8.82 8.87 -3.37
CA GLY A 36 7.78 8.29 -4.22
C GLY A 36 7.61 6.80 -4.10
N ARG A 37 8.13 6.20 -3.03
CA ARG A 37 8.19 4.75 -2.86
C ARG A 37 7.08 4.23 -1.95
N VAL A 38 6.51 3.11 -2.33
CA VAL A 38 5.73 2.23 -1.46
C VAL A 38 6.45 0.91 -1.29
N ARG A 39 6.40 0.34 -0.09
CA ARG A 39 6.73 -1.07 0.15
C ARG A 39 5.48 -1.84 0.50
N VAL A 40 5.26 -2.97 -0.16
CA VAL A 40 4.18 -3.89 0.20
C VAL A 40 4.81 -5.16 0.75
N TYR A 41 4.68 -5.35 2.05
CA TYR A 41 5.16 -6.54 2.76
C TYR A 41 4.12 -7.66 2.70
N ASP A 42 4.58 -8.88 2.44
CA ASP A 42 3.81 -10.10 2.70
C ASP A 42 3.98 -10.49 4.17
N MET A 43 2.91 -10.34 4.94
CA MET A 43 2.94 -10.50 6.41
C MET A 43 2.66 -11.93 6.86
N ARG A 44 2.59 -12.91 5.94
CA ARG A 44 2.23 -14.30 6.28
C ARG A 44 3.40 -15.14 6.78
N THR A 45 4.61 -14.83 6.34
CA THR A 45 5.80 -15.63 6.66
C THR A 45 6.90 -14.72 7.16
N LEU A 46 7.16 -14.79 8.47
CA LEU A 46 8.26 -14.07 9.11
C LEU A 46 9.49 -14.97 9.15
N HIS A 47 10.53 -14.59 8.42
CA HIS A 47 11.84 -15.24 8.56
C HIS A 47 12.59 -14.62 9.75
N PRO A 48 13.23 -15.41 10.64
CA PRO A 48 13.88 -14.90 11.85
C PRO A 48 14.97 -13.85 11.59
N ASN A 49 15.79 -14.06 10.56
CA ASN A 49 16.88 -13.14 10.20
C ASN A 49 16.53 -12.13 9.09
N LEU A 50 15.75 -12.55 8.08
CA LEU A 50 15.42 -11.74 6.89
C LEU A 50 14.15 -10.89 7.06
N GLY A 51 13.33 -11.16 8.09
CA GLY A 51 12.06 -10.48 8.29
C GLY A 51 10.97 -10.92 7.30
N TYR A 52 10.05 -10.02 7.01
CA TYR A 52 9.00 -10.21 6.01
C TYR A 52 9.50 -9.86 4.62
N ALA A 53 9.09 -10.66 3.62
CA ALA A 53 9.37 -10.34 2.22
C ALA A 53 8.53 -9.13 1.77
N TYR A 54 9.11 -8.29 0.91
CA TYR A 54 8.42 -7.13 0.35
C TYR A 54 8.81 -6.86 -1.09
N VAL A 55 7.96 -6.12 -1.78
CA VAL A 55 8.28 -5.44 -3.04
C VAL A 55 8.29 -3.93 -2.79
N GLU A 56 9.21 -3.22 -3.43
CA GLU A 56 9.29 -1.76 -3.39
C GLU A 56 9.06 -1.22 -4.80
N GLU A 57 8.11 -0.29 -4.95
CA GLU A 57 7.82 0.34 -6.23
C GLU A 57 7.73 1.86 -6.09
N ARG A 58 8.11 2.57 -7.16
CA ARG A 58 7.94 4.02 -7.23
C ARG A 58 6.60 4.35 -7.86
N VAL A 59 5.68 4.89 -7.06
CA VAL A 59 4.30 5.24 -7.47
C VAL A 59 4.06 6.75 -7.55
N SER A 60 5.02 7.57 -7.13
CA SER A 60 4.99 9.03 -7.25
C SER A 60 6.35 9.61 -7.66
N ASN A 61 6.34 10.83 -8.19
CA ASN A 61 7.58 11.58 -8.45
C ASN A 61 8.14 12.21 -7.16
N GLY A 62 7.31 12.50 -6.16
CA GLY A 62 7.69 13.02 -4.85
C GLY A 62 7.23 12.09 -3.72
N THR A 63 7.27 12.52 -2.46
CA THR A 63 6.82 11.72 -1.31
C THR A 63 5.43 11.10 -1.50
N VAL A 64 5.27 9.82 -1.15
CA VAL A 64 3.95 9.21 -0.95
C VAL A 64 3.53 9.47 0.49
N TRP A 65 2.48 10.27 0.66
CA TRP A 65 2.07 10.73 1.99
C TRP A 65 1.10 9.80 2.68
N CYS A 66 0.24 9.13 1.91
CA CYS A 66 -0.71 8.17 2.44
C CYS A 66 -1.08 7.11 1.42
N THR A 67 -1.48 5.94 1.92
CA THR A 67 -1.99 4.83 1.12
C THR A 67 -3.24 4.25 1.76
N ARG A 68 -4.29 3.97 0.98
CA ARG A 68 -5.50 3.31 1.50
C ARG A 68 -5.89 2.14 0.61
N ALA A 69 -5.97 0.95 1.20
CA ALA A 69 -6.51 -0.23 0.55
C ALA A 69 -8.01 -0.03 0.25
N LEU A 70 -8.46 -0.48 -0.92
CA LEU A 70 -9.87 -0.42 -1.29
C LEU A 70 -10.65 -1.41 -0.40
N PRO A 71 -11.65 -0.96 0.40
CA PRO A 71 -12.35 -1.84 1.32
C PRO A 71 -13.00 -3.07 0.66
N GLN A 72 -13.45 -2.90 -0.59
CA GLN A 72 -14.12 -3.94 -1.37
C GLN A 72 -13.14 -4.91 -2.06
N ASN A 73 -11.88 -4.50 -2.27
CA ASN A 73 -10.84 -5.36 -2.86
C ASN A 73 -9.46 -5.04 -2.26
N ARG A 74 -8.99 -5.89 -1.34
CA ARG A 74 -7.72 -5.75 -0.62
C ARG A 74 -6.45 -5.81 -1.49
N GLU A 75 -6.58 -6.15 -2.76
CA GLU A 75 -5.45 -6.17 -3.70
C GLU A 75 -5.23 -4.80 -4.34
N VAL A 76 -6.25 -3.95 -4.32
CA VAL A 76 -6.23 -2.60 -4.89
C VAL A 76 -6.02 -1.58 -3.77
N PHE A 77 -5.19 -0.58 -4.02
CA PHE A 77 -4.98 0.53 -3.10
C PHE A 77 -4.74 1.84 -3.85
N MET A 78 -5.01 2.96 -3.19
CA MET A 78 -4.72 4.30 -3.69
C MET A 78 -3.51 4.87 -2.95
N SER A 79 -2.62 5.55 -3.67
CA SER A 79 -1.51 6.31 -3.11
C SER A 79 -1.73 7.81 -3.34
N GLY A 80 -1.58 8.62 -2.29
CA GLY A 80 -1.55 10.08 -2.36
C GLY A 80 -0.12 10.61 -2.48
N GLY A 81 0.20 11.25 -3.60
CA GLY A 81 1.53 11.78 -3.91
C GLY A 81 1.65 13.29 -3.76
N GLY A 82 2.52 13.91 -4.58
CA GLY A 82 2.79 15.35 -4.61
C GLY A 82 1.68 16.23 -5.23
N GLY A 83 0.47 15.70 -5.41
CA GLY A 83 -0.64 16.35 -6.10
C GLY A 83 -1.44 15.38 -6.99
N GLU A 84 -0.93 14.16 -7.16
CA GLU A 84 -1.59 13.07 -7.84
C GLU A 84 -2.15 12.00 -6.90
N LEU A 85 -3.15 11.29 -7.42
CA LEU A 85 -3.58 9.99 -6.94
C LEU A 85 -3.08 8.92 -7.89
N THR A 86 -2.44 7.87 -7.37
CA THR A 86 -2.00 6.70 -8.14
C THR A 86 -2.75 5.46 -7.65
N LEU A 87 -3.55 4.86 -8.53
CA LEU A 87 -4.26 3.60 -8.28
C LEU A 87 -3.33 2.43 -8.58
N CYS A 88 -3.15 1.55 -7.60
CA CYS A 88 -2.23 0.43 -7.69
C CYS A 88 -2.92 -0.89 -7.40
N ARG A 89 -2.39 -1.99 -7.96
CA ARG A 89 -2.77 -3.37 -7.63
C ARG A 89 -1.55 -4.17 -7.21
N TYR A 90 -1.67 -4.89 -6.10
CA TYR A 90 -0.72 -5.92 -5.72
C TYR A 90 -1.06 -7.24 -6.42
N ARG A 91 -0.08 -7.84 -7.11
CA ARG A 91 -0.19 -9.15 -7.73
C ARG A 91 0.61 -10.17 -6.92
N TYR A 92 -0.05 -11.18 -6.39
CA TYR A 92 0.64 -12.26 -5.67
C TYR A 92 1.60 -13.02 -6.61
N PRO A 93 2.75 -13.48 -6.08
CA PRO A 93 3.56 -14.46 -6.80
C PRO A 93 2.84 -15.82 -6.85
N PRO A 94 3.25 -16.74 -7.73
CA PRO A 94 2.67 -18.09 -7.79
C PRO A 94 2.73 -18.83 -6.44
N GLU A 95 3.80 -18.63 -5.68
CA GLU A 95 3.98 -19.16 -4.32
C GLU A 95 4.44 -18.04 -3.39
N ARG A 96 3.83 -17.95 -2.20
CA ARG A 96 4.09 -16.90 -1.19
C ARG A 96 5.12 -17.32 -0.14
N MET A 97 5.58 -18.56 -0.17
CA MET A 97 6.52 -19.11 0.79
C MET A 97 7.40 -20.14 0.11
N LEU A 98 8.70 -20.05 0.38
CA LEU A 98 9.70 -21.04 0.01
C LEU A 98 10.51 -21.39 1.26
N ARG A 99 11.28 -22.48 1.19
CA ARG A 99 12.30 -22.79 2.19
C ARG A 99 13.66 -22.31 1.68
N ASP A 100 14.45 -21.72 2.56
CA ASP A 100 15.86 -21.41 2.29
C ASP A 100 16.72 -22.70 2.32
N PRO A 101 18.04 -22.62 2.03
CA PRO A 101 18.94 -23.78 2.07
C PRO A 101 18.98 -24.49 3.43
N GLU A 102 18.72 -23.78 4.52
CA GLU A 102 18.66 -24.28 5.89
C GLU A 102 17.28 -24.86 6.25
N GLY A 103 16.31 -24.81 5.33
CA GLY A 103 14.96 -25.33 5.51
C GLY A 103 14.00 -24.38 6.24
N VAL A 104 14.38 -23.14 6.52
CA VAL A 104 13.55 -22.13 7.19
C VAL A 104 12.59 -21.48 6.20
N ALA A 105 11.33 -21.30 6.64
CA ALA A 105 10.32 -20.66 5.81
C ALA A 105 10.64 -19.18 5.58
N LYS A 106 10.62 -18.77 4.31
CA LYS A 106 10.86 -17.40 3.85
C LYS A 106 9.68 -16.96 2.99
N GLY A 107 9.17 -15.75 3.23
CA GLY A 107 8.15 -15.16 2.38
C GLY A 107 8.66 -14.90 0.96
N VAL A 108 7.75 -14.90 -0.01
CA VAL A 108 8.00 -14.45 -1.38
C VAL A 108 7.07 -13.29 -1.66
N ALA A 109 7.63 -12.15 -2.03
CA ALA A 109 6.86 -10.97 -2.38
C ALA A 109 6.33 -11.05 -3.81
N GLY A 110 5.21 -10.37 -4.03
CA GLY A 110 4.59 -10.19 -5.33
C GLY A 110 5.12 -8.96 -6.06
N GLY A 111 4.30 -8.41 -6.95
CA GLY A 111 4.56 -7.15 -7.65
C GLY A 111 3.50 -6.09 -7.34
N VAL A 112 3.85 -4.82 -7.51
CA VAL A 112 2.88 -3.72 -7.52
C VAL A 112 2.79 -3.17 -8.93
N GLU A 113 1.57 -3.05 -9.44
CA GLU A 113 1.25 -2.52 -10.76
C GLU A 113 0.51 -1.19 -10.62
N GLU A 114 0.95 -0.17 -11.35
CA GLU A 114 0.17 1.06 -11.54
C GLU A 114 -0.97 0.79 -12.54
N LEU A 115 -2.21 0.97 -12.10
CA LEU A 115 -3.40 0.81 -12.93
C LEU A 115 -3.80 2.13 -13.58
N ASN A 116 -3.67 3.24 -12.85
CA ASN A 116 -4.01 4.58 -13.35
C ASN A 116 -3.40 5.67 -12.45
N ARG A 117 -3.29 6.89 -12.98
CA ARG A 117 -2.81 8.07 -12.27
C ARG A 117 -3.62 9.29 -12.67
N ALA A 118 -4.03 10.08 -11.69
CA ALA A 118 -4.76 11.33 -11.90
C ALA A 118 -4.10 12.49 -11.14
N LYS A 119 -3.73 13.56 -11.84
CA LYS A 119 -3.29 14.81 -11.22
C LYS A 119 -4.50 15.60 -10.74
N LEU A 120 -4.57 15.92 -9.45
CA LEU A 120 -5.67 16.67 -8.83
C LEU A 120 -5.28 18.08 -8.39
N GLY A 121 -3.98 18.35 -8.26
CA GLY A 121 -3.41 19.64 -7.89
C GLY A 121 -1.89 19.62 -7.94
N ASP A 122 -1.28 20.68 -7.42
CA ASP A 122 0.19 20.84 -7.33
C ASP A 122 0.70 20.70 -5.89
N GLN A 123 -0.20 20.55 -4.91
CA GLN A 123 0.15 20.36 -3.51
C GLN A 123 -0.13 18.91 -3.07
N PRO A 124 0.67 18.36 -2.15
CA PRO A 124 0.55 16.98 -1.71
C PRO A 124 -0.84 16.54 -1.28
N ILE A 125 -1.24 15.34 -1.70
CA ILE A 125 -2.43 14.66 -1.19
C ILE A 125 -2.04 13.86 0.06
N HIS A 126 -2.30 14.41 1.24
CA HIS A 126 -1.78 13.89 2.50
C HIS A 126 -2.78 13.05 3.30
N ALA A 127 -4.06 13.05 2.90
CA ALA A 127 -5.08 12.22 3.52
C ALA A 127 -6.07 11.68 2.49
N LEU A 128 -6.48 10.43 2.70
CA LEU A 128 -7.40 9.68 1.87
C LEU A 128 -8.34 8.87 2.77
N ASP A 129 -9.61 8.77 2.36
CA ASP A 129 -10.55 7.82 2.96
C ASP A 129 -11.54 7.27 1.92
N TRP A 130 -11.71 5.96 1.90
CA TRP A 130 -12.61 5.26 0.98
C TRP A 130 -14.00 5.12 1.60
N ASN A 131 -15.03 5.30 0.78
CA ASN A 131 -16.37 4.92 1.19
C ASN A 131 -16.50 3.38 1.20
N ARG A 132 -16.82 2.82 2.36
CA ARG A 132 -16.98 1.36 2.53
C ARG A 132 -18.24 0.81 1.87
N ALA A 133 -19.30 1.61 1.71
CA ALA A 133 -20.58 1.19 1.15
C ALA A 133 -20.69 1.40 -0.36
N LYS A 134 -19.92 2.34 -0.92
CA LYS A 134 -19.94 2.72 -2.34
C LYS A 134 -18.56 2.52 -2.95
N GLU A 135 -18.35 1.38 -3.62
CA GLU A 135 -17.08 1.05 -4.26
C GLU A 135 -16.64 2.17 -5.22
N GLY A 136 -15.35 2.53 -5.14
CA GLY A 136 -14.76 3.57 -5.98
C GLY A 136 -14.99 5.00 -5.51
N LEU A 137 -15.86 5.26 -4.54
CA LEU A 137 -16.03 6.60 -3.98
C LEU A 137 -15.01 6.84 -2.87
N LEU A 138 -14.24 7.93 -2.95
CA LEU A 138 -13.30 8.36 -1.92
C LEU A 138 -13.34 9.87 -1.68
N VAL A 139 -12.78 10.29 -0.55
CA VAL A 139 -12.42 11.68 -0.28
C VAL A 139 -10.91 11.82 -0.09
N CYS A 140 -10.36 12.97 -0.46
CA CYS A 140 -8.97 13.29 -0.20
C CYS A 140 -8.78 14.75 0.21
N ALA A 141 -7.72 15.02 0.96
CA ALA A 141 -7.32 16.37 1.36
C ALA A 141 -5.91 16.68 0.86
N SER A 142 -5.68 17.94 0.51
CA SER A 142 -4.39 18.43 0.03
C SER A 142 -3.94 19.69 0.78
N PHE A 143 -2.64 19.96 0.77
CA PHE A 143 -2.08 21.18 1.37
C PHE A 143 -2.42 22.47 0.59
N ASP A 144 -3.08 22.36 -0.57
CA ASP A 144 -3.72 23.50 -1.25
C ASP A 144 -5.04 23.95 -0.60
N GLN A 145 -5.29 23.51 0.64
CA GLN A 145 -6.49 23.85 1.43
C GLN A 145 -7.79 23.33 0.81
N SER A 146 -7.72 22.29 -0.02
CA SER A 146 -8.90 21.71 -0.67
C SER A 146 -9.19 20.28 -0.22
N ILE A 147 -10.49 19.98 -0.11
CA ILE A 147 -11.03 18.63 0.02
C ILE A 147 -11.70 18.26 -1.30
N ARG A 148 -11.47 17.04 -1.78
CA ARG A 148 -12.01 16.56 -3.06
C ARG A 148 -12.73 15.23 -2.86
N VAL A 149 -13.93 15.10 -3.44
CA VAL A 149 -14.64 13.84 -3.58
C VAL A 149 -14.31 13.26 -4.95
N VAL A 150 -13.84 12.03 -5.01
CA VAL A 150 -13.35 11.39 -6.25
C VAL A 150 -14.10 10.08 -6.47
N LEU A 151 -14.44 9.80 -7.73
CA LEU A 151 -15.02 8.53 -8.16
C LEU A 151 -14.04 7.78 -9.05
N VAL A 152 -13.65 6.57 -8.63
CA VAL A 152 -12.83 5.63 -9.38
C VAL A 152 -13.75 4.59 -10.01
N THR A 153 -13.79 4.57 -11.34
CA THR A 153 -14.67 3.69 -12.11
C THR A 153 -13.95 2.43 -12.60
N LYS A 154 -14.71 1.45 -13.11
CA LYS A 154 -14.22 0.21 -13.74
C LYS A 154 -13.43 -0.73 -12.81
N LEU A 155 -13.54 -0.56 -11.49
CA LEU A 155 -12.91 -1.45 -10.51
C LEU A 155 -13.43 -2.90 -10.61
N SER A 156 -14.68 -3.10 -11.06
CA SER A 156 -15.26 -4.42 -11.31
C SER A 156 -14.56 -5.22 -12.41
N LEU A 157 -13.73 -4.59 -13.25
CA LEU A 157 -12.95 -5.28 -14.29
C LEU A 157 -11.63 -5.86 -13.74
N LEU A 158 -11.29 -5.58 -12.48
CA LEU A 158 -10.04 -5.99 -11.83
C LEU A 158 -10.17 -7.31 -11.05
N GLN A 159 -11.24 -8.08 -11.28
CA GLN A 159 -11.45 -9.39 -10.65
C GLN A 159 -10.31 -10.35 -10.99
#